data_AF-A0A970FH21-F1
#
_entry.id   AF-A0A970FH21-F1
#
_cell.length_a   1.000
_cell.length_b   1.000
_cell.length_c   1.000
_cell.angle_alpha   90.00
_cell.angle_beta   90.00
_cell.angle_gamma   90.00
#
_symmetry.space_group_name_H-M   'P 1'
#
loop_
_entity.id
_entity.type
_entity.pdbx_description
1 polymer ?
#
loop_
_entity_poly.entity_id
_entity_poly.type
_entity_poly.pdbx_seq_one_letter_code
_entity_poly.pdbx_strand_id
1 'polypeptide(L)' 'NAISWEEKFACDVWYVDNISFALDMKIIFKTIAKILAREGISQEGQATMEEFLGTKEDVA' A
#
# COMPACT_ATOMS: atom_id res chain seq x y z
N ASN A 1 6.60 -2.81 9.95
CA ASN A 1 5.36 -3.46 9.49
C ASN A 1 5.36 -3.53 7.98
N ALA A 2 5.89 -4.62 7.44
CA ALA A 2 5.77 -4.94 6.02
C ALA A 2 4.37 -5.52 5.81
N ILE A 3 3.57 -4.87 4.96
CA ILE A 3 2.26 -5.38 4.50
C ILE A 3 2.53 -6.52 3.53
N SER A 4 1.80 -7.64 3.64
CA SER A 4 1.93 -8.75 2.69
C SER A 4 1.29 -8.41 1.33
N TRP A 5 1.64 -9.15 0.28
CA TRP A 5 1.05 -8.92 -1.05
C TRP A 5 -0.46 -9.15 -1.06
N GLU A 6 -0.95 -10.13 -0.33
CA GLU A 6 -2.36 -10.46 -0.22
C GLU A 6 -3.16 -9.33 0.46
N GLU A 7 -2.60 -8.75 1.53
CA GLU A 7 -3.19 -7.60 2.21
C GLU A 7 -3.25 -6.36 1.31
N LYS A 8 -2.24 -6.16 0.46
CA LYS A 8 -2.22 -5.08 -0.52
C LYS A 8 -3.29 -5.29 -1.58
N PHE A 9 -3.39 -6.49 -2.15
CA PHE A 9 -4.43 -6.79 -3.13
C PHE A 9 -5.84 -6.64 -2.54
N ALA A 10 -6.05 -7.07 -1.29
CA ALA A 10 -7.32 -6.85 -0.60
C ALA A 10 -7.64 -5.36 -0.43
N CYS A 11 -6.64 -4.53 -0.10
CA CYS A 11 -6.80 -3.08 -0.05
C CYS A 11 -7.15 -2.48 -1.41
N ASP A 12 -6.48 -2.93 -2.48
CA ASP A 12 -6.71 -2.43 -3.84
C ASP A 12 -8.14 -2.75 -4.32
N VAL A 13 -8.62 -3.99 -4.10
CA VAL A 13 -10.00 -4.39 -4.42
C VAL A 13 -11.01 -3.59 -3.60
N TRP A 14 -10.79 -3.47 -2.30
CA TRP A 14 -11.68 -2.69 -1.42
C TRP A 14 -11.77 -1.23 -1.87
N TYR A 15 -10.66 -0.64 -2.28
CA TYR A 15 -10.63 0.74 -2.77
C TYR A 15 -11.49 0.90 -4.03
N VAL A 16 -11.40 -0.03 -4.99
CA VAL A 16 -12.23 -0.01 -6.21
C VAL A 16 -13.71 -0.09 -5.87
N ASP A 17 -14.09 -0.94 -4.93
CA ASP A 17 -15.48 -1.12 -4.50
C ASP A 17 -16.04 0.09 -3.73
N ASN A 18 -15.18 0.87 -3.07
CA ASN A 18 -15.57 1.96 -2.16
C ASN A 18 -15.12 3.34 -2.66
N ILE A 19 -14.76 3.45 -3.94
CA ILE A 19 -14.23 4.68 -4.54
C ILE A 19 -15.24 5.83 -4.40
N SER A 20 -14.78 6.95 -3.84
CA SER A 20 -15.57 8.16 -3.70
C SER A 20 -14.67 9.37 -3.57
N PHE A 21 -15.16 10.54 -4.01
CA PHE A 21 -14.40 11.79 -3.95
C PHE A 21 -13.93 12.13 -2.52
N ALA A 22 -14.76 11.86 -1.51
CA ALA A 22 -14.40 12.09 -0.11
C ALA A 22 -13.27 11.16 0.37
N LEU A 23 -13.26 9.90 -0.09
CA LEU A 23 -12.20 8.95 0.20
C LEU A 23 -10.87 9.40 -0.43
N ASP A 24 -10.91 9.85 -1.68
CA ASP A 24 -9.72 10.32 -2.40
C ASP A 24 -9.10 11.53 -1.73
N MET A 25 -9.91 12.52 -1.35
CA MET A 25 -9.43 13.68 -0.60
C MET A 25 -8.78 13.28 0.73
N LYS A 26 -9.35 12.30 1.44
CA LYS A 26 -8.77 11.77 2.68
C LYS A 26 -7.42 11.08 2.44
N ILE A 27 -7.27 10.32 1.35
CA ILE A 27 -6.01 9.69 0.96
C ILE A 27 -4.95 10.76 0.66
N ILE A 28 -5.31 11.80 -0.10
CA ILE A 28 -4.41 12.92 -0.43
C ILE A 28 -3.92 13.63 0.84
N PHE A 29 -4.81 13.96 1.79
CA PHE A 29 -4.41 14.61 3.03
C PHE A 29 -3.47 13.74 3.88
N LYS A 30 -3.74 12.43 3.95
CA LYS A 30 -2.84 11.47 4.63
C LYS A 30 -1.46 11.44 3.98
N THR A 31 -1.40 11.44 2.66
CA THR A 31 -0.14 11.45 1.90
C THR A 31 0.63 12.76 2.14
N ILE A 32 -0.03 13.91 2.08
CA ILE A 32 0.59 15.22 2.38
C ILE A 32 1.12 15.25 3.81
N ALA A 33 0.33 14.81 4.79
CA ALA A 33 0.74 14.76 6.19
C ALA A 33 1.98 13.87 6.39
N LYS A 34 2.02 12.69 5.73
CA LYS A 34 3.17 11.78 5.78
C LYS A 34 4.42 12.39 5.15
N ILE A 35 4.26 13.11 4.03
CA ILE A 35 5.35 13.85 3.39
C ILE A 35 5.91 14.94 4.31
N LEU A 36 5.04 15.74 4.93
CA LEU A 36 5.44 16.81 5.84
C LEU A 36 6.09 16.28 7.13
N ALA A 37 5.60 15.16 7.66
CA ALA A 37 6.17 14.51 8.83
C ALA A 37 7.54 13.86 8.53
N ARG A 38 7.90 13.67 7.26
CA ARG A 38 9.10 12.91 6.81
C ARG A 38 9.19 11.50 7.41
N GLU A 39 8.12 11.01 8.02
CA GLU A 39 8.03 9.70 8.66
C GLU A 39 7.89 8.61 7.59
N GLY A 40 8.90 7.75 7.47
CA GLY A 40 8.87 6.57 6.62
C GLY A 40 9.00 6.83 5.11
N ILE A 41 9.56 7.97 4.70
CA ILE A 41 9.98 8.21 3.29
C ILE A 41 11.31 7.49 2.99
N SER A 42 12.06 7.12 4.03
CA SER A 42 13.27 6.33 3.94
C SER A 42 13.08 5.06 4.76
N GLN A 43 12.78 3.93 4.11
CA GLN A 43 13.16 2.64 4.70
C GLN A 43 14.69 2.59 4.64
N GLU A 44 15.37 2.69 5.79
CA GLU A 44 16.79 2.37 5.86
C GLU A 44 16.99 0.91 5.42
N GLY A 45 17.55 0.71 4.24
CA GLY A 45 18.02 -0.60 3.75
C GLY A 45 17.20 -1.29 2.67
N GLN A 46 15.94 -0.91 2.42
CA GLN A 46 15.16 -1.41 1.28
C GLN A 46 14.28 -0.30 0.71
N ALA A 47 14.62 0.20 -0.49
CA ALA A 47 13.86 1.28 -1.15
C ALA A 47 12.58 0.78 -1.83
N THR A 48 12.39 -0.53 -1.90
CA THR A 48 11.37 -1.20 -2.71
C THR A 48 10.77 -2.37 -1.95
N MET A 49 9.45 -2.50 -2.07
CA MET A 49 8.69 -3.66 -1.57
C MET A 49 9.28 -4.96 -2.13
N GLU A 50 9.24 -6.04 -1.35
CA GLU A 50 9.69 -7.37 -1.80
C GLU A 50 8.92 -7.80 -3.07
N GLU A 51 9.61 -8.48 -3.99
CA GLU A 51 9.03 -8.96 -5.24
C GLU A 51 7.86 -9.93 -4.97
N PHE A 52 6.80 -9.87 -5.78
CA PHE A 52 5.70 -10.82 -5.68
C PHE A 52 6.15 -12.18 -6.21
N LEU A 53 6.17 -13.20 -5.34
CA LEU A 53 6.62 -14.56 -5.69
C LEU A 53 5.47 -15.53 -6.03
N GLY A 54 4.25 -15.03 -6.22
CA GLY A 54 3.06 -15.87 -6.45
C GLY A 54 2.47 -16.45 -5.16
N THR A 55 1.28 -17.04 -5.25
CA THR A 55 0.64 -17.77 -4.15
C THR A 55 1.00 -19.26 -4.23
N LYS A 56 1.00 -19.97 -3.09
CA LYS A 56 1.40 -21.39 -2.98
C LYS A 56 0.58 -22.38 -3.83
N GLU A 57 -0.46 -21.91 -4.53
CA GLU A 57 -1.35 -22.72 -5.37
C GLU A 57 -0.92 -22.73 -6.85
N ASP A 58 -0.04 -21.82 -7.26
CA ASP A 58 0.41 -21.69 -8.66
C ASP A 58 1.71 -22.45 -8.97
N VAL A 59 2.30 -23.12 -7.98
CA VAL A 59 3.53 -23.92 -8.14
C VAL A 59 3.15 -25.40 -8.09
N ALA A 60 2.52 -25.88 -9.17
CA ALA A 60 2.30 -27.31 -9.44
C ALA A 60 3.26 -27.79 -10.53
#